data_AF-A0A439KH32-F1
#
_entry.id   AF-A0A439KH32-F1
#
_cell.length_a   1.000
_cell.length_b   1.000
_cell.length_c   1.000
_cell.angle_alpha   90.00
_cell.angle_beta   90.00
_cell.angle_gamma   90.00
#
_symmetry.space_group_name_H-M   'P 1'
#
loop_
_entity.id
_entity.type
_entity.pdbx_description
1 polymer ?
#
loop_
_entity_poly.entity_id
_entity_poly.type
_entity_poly.pdbx_seq_one_letter_code
_entity_poly.pdbx_strand_id
1 'polypeptide(L)'
;MTRLALAFDLGGTELRGALVESGGRIVAQVSAPTMAIAGSDAVIGQIIALAGVLLTQRPQADVAGIGIGAPGPLDPKAGIVIAPPT
;
A
#
# COMPACT_ATOMS: atom_id res chain seq x y z
N MET A 1 19.50 12.71 -1.71
CA MET A 1 18.22 12.10 -2.17
C MET A 1 17.29 12.05 -0.98
N THR A 2 16.02 12.41 -1.13
CA THR A 2 15.07 12.33 -0.01
C THR A 2 14.66 10.88 0.16
N ARG A 3 14.90 10.36 1.37
CA ARG A 3 14.57 8.98 1.73
C ARG A 3 13.07 8.89 1.99
N LEU A 4 12.36 8.13 1.17
CA LEU A 4 10.91 7.98 1.21
C LEU A 4 10.51 6.56 1.61
N ALA A 5 9.30 6.38 2.11
CA ALA A 5 8.67 5.07 2.26
C ALA A 5 7.46 4.98 1.32
N LEU A 6 7.24 3.80 0.76
CA LEU A 6 5.92 3.47 0.20
C LEU A 6 5.01 3.07 1.36
N ALA A 7 3.83 3.66 1.42
CA ALA A 7 2.82 3.34 2.41
C ALA A 7 1.55 2.90 1.70
N PHE A 8 0.98 1.77 2.13
CA PHE A 8 -0.29 1.28 1.64
C PHE A 8 -1.30 1.18 2.78
N ASP A 9 -2.50 1.65 2.53
CA ASP A 9 -3.67 1.50 3.39
C ASP A 9 -4.66 0.61 2.65
N LEU A 10 -4.64 -0.68 2.97
CA LEU A 10 -5.55 -1.68 2.43
C LEU A 10 -6.86 -1.61 3.22
N GLY A 11 -7.88 -1.00 2.63
CA GLY A 11 -9.26 -1.09 3.10
C GLY A 11 -10.05 -2.16 2.36
N GLY A 12 -11.21 -2.56 2.90
CA GLY A 12 -12.12 -3.50 2.22
C GLY A 12 -12.71 -2.95 0.91
N THR A 13 -12.89 -1.62 0.84
CA THR A 13 -13.52 -0.95 -0.31
C THR A 13 -12.50 -0.15 -1.14
N GLU A 14 -11.52 0.46 -0.49
CA GLU A 14 -10.55 1.33 -1.13
C GLU A 14 -9.13 0.94 -0.70
N LEU A 15 -8.24 0.81 -1.68
CA LEU A 15 -6.81 0.62 -1.49
C LEU A 15 -6.12 1.95 -1.82
N ARG A 16 -5.33 2.45 -0.90
CA ARG A 16 -4.56 3.69 -1.06
C ARG A 16 -3.08 3.40 -1.01
N GLY A 17 -2.31 4.10 -1.83
CA GLY A 17 -0.85 4.07 -1.84
C GLY A 17 -0.29 5.48 -1.75
N ALA A 18 0.82 5.66 -1.05
CA ALA A 18 1.50 6.94 -0.94
C ALA A 18 3.03 6.79 -0.88
N LEU A 19 3.73 7.82 -1.35
CA LEU A 19 5.12 8.06 -1.00
C LEU A 19 5.15 9.04 0.18
N VAL A 20 5.88 8.70 1.24
CA VAL A 20 5.88 9.44 2.51
C VAL A 20 7.31 9.73 2.96
N GLU A 21 7.57 10.96 3.40
CA GLU A 21 8.84 11.35 4.03
C GLU A 21 8.90 10.91 5.50
N SER A 22 10.10 10.89 6.09
CA SER A 22 10.30 10.54 7.50
C SER A 22 9.49 11.38 8.50
N GLY A 23 9.17 12.64 8.15
CA GLY A 23 8.30 13.51 8.95
C GLY A 23 6.79 13.22 8.79
N GLY A 24 6.39 12.19 8.05
CA GLY A 24 4.99 11.83 7.78
C GLY A 24 4.35 12.61 6.63
N ARG A 25 5.10 13.48 5.94
CA ARG A 25 4.59 14.26 4.81
C ARG A 25 4.37 13.36 3.59
N ILE A 26 3.15 13.37 3.05
CA ILE A 26 2.81 12.69 1.80
C ILE A 26 3.34 13.51 0.63
N VAL A 27 4.14 12.87 -0.24
CA VAL A 27 4.78 13.50 -1.40
C VAL A 27 4.07 13.16 -2.71
N ALA A 28 3.40 12.02 -2.76
CA ALA A 28 2.54 11.56 -3.84
C ALA A 28 1.57 10.52 -3.27
N GLN A 29 0.36 10.43 -3.84
CA GLN A 29 -0.63 9.44 -3.44
C GLN A 29 -1.50 9.01 -4.63
N VAL A 30 -2.06 7.81 -4.53
CA VAL A 30 -2.97 7.20 -5.49
C VAL A 30 -3.96 6.31 -4.75
N SER A 31 -5.18 6.16 -5.26
CA SER A 31 -6.13 5.18 -4.74
C SER A 31 -6.88 4.47 -5.86
N ALA A 32 -7.43 3.30 -5.53
CA ALA A 32 -8.30 2.52 -6.39
C ALA A 32 -9.29 1.71 -5.52
N PRO A 33 -10.47 1.32 -6.06
CA PRO A 33 -11.32 0.34 -5.39
C PRO A 33 -10.57 -0.97 -5.12
N THR A 34 -10.71 -1.52 -3.93
CA THR A 34 -10.07 -2.80 -3.57
C THR A 34 -10.77 -3.94 -4.31
N MET A 35 -10.00 -4.80 -4.98
CA MET A 35 -10.49 -6.03 -5.60
C MET A 35 -10.65 -7.15 -4.55
N ALA A 36 -11.32 -6.86 -3.43
CA ALA A 36 -11.43 -7.77 -2.28
C ALA A 36 -12.06 -9.12 -2.66
N ILE A 37 -13.04 -9.11 -3.55
CA ILE A 37 -13.77 -10.30 -4.02
C ILE A 37 -12.89 -11.17 -4.94
N ALA A 38 -11.89 -10.58 -5.61
CA ALA A 38 -11.01 -11.30 -6.53
C ALA A 38 -9.88 -12.08 -5.82
N GLY A 39 -9.81 -12.03 -4.50
CA GLY A 39 -8.85 -12.76 -3.68
C GLY A 39 -7.52 -12.03 -3.45
N SER A 40 -6.67 -12.63 -2.63
CA SER A 40 -5.40 -12.02 -2.16
C SER A 40 -4.44 -11.68 -3.29
N ASP A 41 -4.31 -12.54 -4.29
CA ASP A 41 -3.36 -12.34 -5.40
C ASP A 41 -3.73 -11.12 -6.25
N ALA A 42 -5.03 -10.90 -6.46
CA ALA A 42 -5.54 -9.72 -7.15
C ALA A 42 -5.22 -8.44 -6.36
N VAL A 43 -5.43 -8.45 -5.04
CA VAL A 43 -5.11 -7.32 -4.15
C VAL A 43 -3.60 -7.03 -4.13
N ILE A 44 -2.76 -8.06 -4.03
CA ILE A 44 -1.30 -7.92 -4.09
C ILE A 44 -0.88 -7.31 -5.45
N GLY A 45 -1.49 -7.76 -6.55
CA GLY A 45 -1.31 -7.17 -7.86
C GLY A 45 -1.66 -5.68 -7.91
N GLN A 46 -2.75 -5.27 -7.25
CA GLN A 46 -3.09 -3.83 -7.14
C GLN A 46 -2.04 -3.05 -6.37
N ILE A 47 -1.55 -3.57 -5.24
CA ILE A 47 -0.50 -2.91 -4.44
C ILE A 47 0.73 -2.66 -5.31
N ILE A 48 1.18 -3.66 -6.07
CA ILE A 48 2.32 -3.54 -6.99
C ILE A 48 2.05 -2.50 -8.08
N ALA A 49 0.86 -2.52 -8.68
CA ALA A 49 0.49 -1.56 -9.72
C ALA A 49 0.48 -0.11 -9.19
N LEU A 50 -0.10 0.12 -8.02
CA LEU A 50 -0.11 1.45 -7.38
C LEU A 50 1.31 1.90 -7.01
N ALA A 51 2.17 0.98 -6.56
CA ALA A 51 3.59 1.28 -6.33
C ALA A 51 4.27 1.78 -7.62
N GLY A 52 4.04 1.10 -8.74
CA GLY A 52 4.56 1.48 -10.06
C GLY A 52 4.10 2.87 -10.50
N VAL A 53 2.83 3.22 -10.25
CA VAL A 53 2.30 4.56 -10.54
C VAL A 53 3.04 5.62 -9.71
N LEU A 54 3.22 5.40 -8.41
CA LEU A 54 3.91 6.33 -7.52
C LEU A 54 5.39 6.53 -7.92
N LEU A 55 6.08 5.45 -8.25
CA LEU A 55 7.48 5.50 -8.69
C LEU A 55 7.64 6.17 -10.05
N THR A 56 6.67 6.02 -10.94
CA THR A 56 6.63 6.75 -12.22
C THR A 56 6.41 8.26 -12.00
N GLN A 57 5.57 8.63 -11.03
CA GLN A 57 5.37 10.04 -10.65
C GLN A 57 6.60 10.65 -9.95
N ARG A 58 7.42 9.83 -9.28
CA ARG A 58 8.63 10.26 -8.56
C ARG A 58 9.83 9.38 -8.93
N PRO A 59 10.40 9.49 -10.14
CA PRO A 59 11.49 8.63 -10.61
C PRO A 59 12.79 8.75 -9.79
N GLN A 60 12.96 9.86 -9.06
CA GLN A 60 14.11 10.11 -8.18
C GLN A 60 13.86 9.69 -6.72
N ALA A 61 12.74 9.02 -6.43
CA ALA A 61 12.43 8.54 -5.09
C ALA A 61 13.46 7.48 -4.66
N ASP A 62 14.13 7.73 -3.54
CA ASP A 62 14.95 6.72 -2.85
C ASP A 62 14.08 6.03 -1.79
N VAL A 63 13.52 4.86 -2.15
CA VAL A 63 12.58 4.13 -1.31
C VAL A 63 13.33 3.30 -0.27
N ALA A 64 13.17 3.69 1.00
CA ALA A 64 13.77 3.05 2.17
C ALA A 64 13.09 1.75 2.59
N GLY A 65 11.83 1.57 2.22
CA GLY A 65 11.00 0.46 2.67
C GLY A 65 9.53 0.67 2.33
N ILE A 66 8.73 -0.33 2.71
CA ILE A 66 7.29 -0.41 2.47
C ILE A 66 6.58 -0.62 3.81
N GLY A 67 5.53 0.15 4.08
CA GLY A 67 4.58 -0.08 5.16
C GLY A 67 3.21 -0.43 4.60
N ILE A 68 2.52 -1.39 5.21
CA ILE A 68 1.16 -1.79 4.84
C ILE A 68 0.29 -1.80 6.09
N GLY A 69 -0.78 -1.02 6.09
CA GLY A 69 -1.91 -1.16 7.00
C GLY A 69 -2.99 -2.01 6.32
N ALA A 70 -3.61 -2.93 7.07
CA ALA A 70 -4.63 -3.85 6.58
C ALA A 70 -5.75 -3.99 7.62
N PRO A 71 -6.98 -4.38 7.23
CA PRO A 71 -8.08 -4.51 8.16
C PRO A 71 -7.88 -5.74 9.05
N GLY A 72 -8.40 -5.67 10.28
CA GLY A 72 -8.36 -6.78 11.22
C GLY A 72 -9.49 -7.81 11.00
N PRO A 73 -9.35 -9.03 11.58
CA PRO A 73 -8.20 -9.49 12.36
C PRO A 73 -6.96 -9.80 11.50
N LEU A 74 -5.77 -9.44 11.98
CA LEU A 74 -4.47 -9.60 11.29
C LEU A 74 -3.46 -10.20 12.26
N ASP A 75 -2.65 -11.16 11.79
CA ASP A 75 -1.37 -11.50 12.41
C ASP A 75 -0.26 -10.72 11.68
N PRO A 76 0.23 -9.60 12.24
CA PRO A 76 1.24 -8.77 11.58
C PRO A 76 2.63 -9.41 11.59
N LYS A 77 2.88 -10.41 12.45
CA LYS A 77 4.16 -11.13 12.46
C LYS A 77 4.20 -12.17 11.35
N ALA A 78 3.10 -12.89 11.15
CA ALA A 78 2.97 -13.85 10.07
C ALA A 78 2.63 -13.19 8.72
N GLY A 79 2.13 -11.95 8.72
CA GLY A 79 1.68 -11.25 7.52
C GLY A 79 0.35 -11.79 6.98
N ILE A 80 -0.52 -12.31 7.85
CA ILE A 80 -1.75 -13.02 7.46
C ILE A 80 -2.97 -12.22 7.92
N VAL A 81 -3.88 -11.91 6.98
CA VAL A 81 -5.22 -11.41 7.30
C VAL A 81 -6.11 -12.61 7.64
N ILE A 82 -6.71 -12.61 8.82
CA ILE A 82 -7.52 -13.69 9.36
C ILE A 82 -8.99 -13.31 9.17
N ALA A 83 -9.77 -14.15 8.48
CA ALA A 83 -11.22 -13.99 8.32
C ALA A 83 -11.66 -12.52 8.08
N PRO A 84 -11.17 -11.86 7.01
CA PRO A 84 -11.64 -10.52 6.68
C PRO A 84 -13.16 -10.55 6.48
N PRO A 85 -13.93 -9.61 7.05
CA PRO A 85 -15.38 -9.61 6.88
C PRO A 85 -15.72 -9.45 5.40
N THR A 86 -16.38 -10.48 4.84
CA THR A 86 -16.91 -10.51 3.48
C THR A 86 -18.29 -9.90 3.41
#